data_AF-A0AA37WTW6-F1
#
_entry.id   AF-A0AA37WTW6-F1
#
_cell.length_a   1.000
_cell.length_b   1.000
_cell.length_c   1.000
_cell.angle_alpha   90.00
_cell.angle_beta   90.00
_cell.angle_gamma   90.00
#
_symmetry.space_group_name_H-M   'P 1'
#
loop_
_entity.id
_entity.type
_entity.pdbx_description
1 polymer ?
#
loop_
_entity_poly.entity_id
_entity_poly.type
_entity_poly.pdbx_seq_one_letter_code
_entity_poly.pdbx_strand_id
1 'polypeptide(L)'
;MADPVGDGDPSVSGIVRRLWSSQAGINWRAAALLGLFSSTFSTLVSQFTATRIGRDAVVDWMVVAAIPMRDAALQVEPSWPVILTGILFHQWADFSWALVFFGLFARWTAGLRPWTILLIAPVWALFTSASEWLFLVPLLPFWQPIFPLEQPYWIGFLVHLTSASLYPLFPYLRDTVAGRRPSAHGRFAAVWSGGAILGVFALGTLALLGWQGREIPWTGHDPAYDQDYMRRMMAHHAQGIALAKLGAERAQDSHLRSLARLIAAAQTGENTVFDQWWRSWFGDASQICALAERDSMPGMLDPGQIEALRGLDGPAFDARFVALMTFHHAGAIAMADDAMRQADDLRLRIMAQGIRHEQRGEIALMHGLEGLAAVQMALGDLVLPAGRAAPEQAAGQRPSP
;
A
#
# COMPACT_ATOMS: atom_id res chain seq x y z
N MET A 1 -52.09 38.58 -10.78
CA MET A 1 -51.58 38.57 -9.39
C MET A 1 -50.10 38.25 -9.50
N ALA A 2 -49.25 39.23 -9.23
CA ALA A 2 -47.81 39.06 -9.22
C ALA A 2 -47.43 38.23 -7.99
N ASP A 3 -46.61 37.20 -8.17
CA ASP A 3 -45.91 36.55 -7.05
C ASP A 3 -45.05 37.61 -6.36
N PRO A 4 -45.11 37.75 -5.03
CA PRO A 4 -44.12 38.55 -4.33
C PRO A 4 -42.79 37.81 -4.48
N VAL A 5 -41.88 38.38 -5.27
CA VAL A 5 -40.47 38.02 -5.29
C VAL A 5 -39.98 38.19 -3.85
N GLY A 6 -39.95 37.08 -3.11
CA GLY A 6 -39.49 37.04 -1.74
C GLY A 6 -38.03 37.43 -1.71
N ASP A 7 -37.77 38.66 -1.28
CA ASP A 7 -36.44 39.20 -1.01
C ASP A 7 -35.78 38.29 0.04
N GLY A 8 -34.92 37.38 -0.43
CA GLY A 8 -34.32 36.38 0.43
C GLY A 8 -33.41 37.06 1.45
N ASP A 9 -33.57 36.71 2.73
CA ASP A 9 -32.75 37.19 3.86
C ASP A 9 -31.28 37.43 3.44
N PRO A 10 -30.81 38.70 3.35
CA PRO A 10 -29.47 39.03 2.88
C PRO A 10 -28.40 38.81 3.96
N SER A 11 -28.80 38.38 5.17
CA SER A 11 -27.85 38.02 6.21
C SER A 11 -26.93 36.88 5.77
N VAL A 12 -25.75 36.79 6.38
CA VAL A 12 -24.82 35.66 6.19
C VAL A 12 -25.56 34.33 6.40
N SER A 13 -26.47 34.26 7.38
CA SER A 13 -27.30 33.08 7.66
C SER A 13 -28.26 32.76 6.51
N GLY A 14 -28.92 33.77 5.94
CA GLY A 14 -29.82 33.61 4.80
C GLY A 14 -29.09 33.20 3.51
N ILE A 15 -27.91 33.77 3.26
CA ILE A 15 -27.03 33.39 2.14
C ILE A 15 -26.54 31.94 2.30
N VAL A 16 -26.04 31.57 3.47
CA VAL A 16 -25.59 30.20 3.77
C VAL A 16 -26.74 29.22 3.58
N ARG A 17 -27.95 29.54 4.08
CA ARG A 17 -29.13 28.69 3.93
C ARG A 17 -29.51 28.48 2.46
N ARG A 18 -29.47 29.53 1.64
CA ARG A 18 -29.72 29.43 0.18
C ARG A 18 -28.67 28.58 -0.54
N LEU A 19 -27.40 28.76 -0.20
CA LEU A 19 -26.33 27.94 -0.77
C LEU A 19 -26.51 26.47 -0.38
N TRP A 20 -26.86 26.19 0.87
CA TRP A 20 -27.08 24.84 1.39
C TRP A 20 -28.31 24.14 0.81
N SER A 21 -29.37 24.88 0.47
CA SER A 21 -30.59 24.34 -0.15
C SER A 21 -30.52 24.27 -1.67
N SER A 22 -29.54 24.94 -2.29
CA SER A 22 -29.31 24.86 -3.74
C SER A 22 -28.94 23.43 -4.18
N GLN A 23 -29.16 23.12 -5.45
CA GLN A 23 -28.77 21.83 -6.02
C GLN A 23 -27.25 21.58 -5.88
N ALA A 24 -26.44 22.64 -5.96
CA ALA A 24 -25.00 22.56 -5.71
C ALA A 24 -24.72 22.18 -4.24
N GLY A 25 -25.34 22.85 -3.27
CA GLY A 25 -25.19 22.54 -1.85
C GLY A 25 -25.61 21.12 -1.50
N ILE A 26 -26.71 20.63 -2.09
CA ILE A 26 -27.15 19.24 -1.96
C ILE A 26 -26.08 18.26 -2.49
N ASN A 27 -25.53 18.52 -3.68
CA ASN A 27 -24.51 17.65 -4.28
C ASN A 27 -23.24 17.62 -3.44
N TRP A 28 -22.74 18.76 -2.96
CA TRP A 28 -21.55 18.83 -2.10
C TRP A 28 -21.74 18.05 -0.79
N ARG A 29 -22.89 18.20 -0.14
CA ARG A 29 -23.20 17.46 1.09
C ARG A 29 -23.32 15.95 0.85
N ALA A 30 -23.95 15.55 -0.25
CA ALA A 30 -24.03 14.15 -0.63
C ALA A 30 -22.66 13.56 -1.01
N ALA A 31 -21.82 14.34 -1.68
CA ALA A 31 -20.45 13.98 -2.01
C ALA A 31 -19.60 13.80 -0.76
N ALA A 32 -19.73 14.69 0.23
CA ALA A 32 -19.03 14.57 1.52
C ALA A 32 -19.45 13.30 2.28
N LEU A 33 -20.76 13.03 2.37
CA LEU A 33 -21.25 11.79 2.98
C LEU A 33 -20.73 10.55 2.25
N LEU A 34 -20.76 10.58 0.91
CA LEU A 34 -20.22 9.49 0.11
C LEU A 34 -18.72 9.30 0.37
N GLY A 35 -17.95 10.39 0.37
CA GLY A 35 -16.51 10.34 0.60
C GLY A 35 -16.15 9.72 1.94
N LEU A 36 -16.92 10.00 3.00
CA LEU A 36 -16.75 9.37 4.31
C LEU A 36 -17.04 7.86 4.26
N PHE A 37 -18.10 7.45 3.56
CA PHE A 37 -18.43 6.03 3.42
C PHE A 37 -17.41 5.28 2.55
N SER A 38 -17.04 5.85 1.39
CA SER A 38 -16.09 5.23 0.46
C SER A 38 -14.70 5.10 1.07
N SER A 39 -14.21 6.16 1.73
CA SER A 39 -12.88 6.14 2.36
C SER A 39 -12.81 5.19 3.56
N THR A 40 -13.87 5.10 4.36
CA THR A 40 -13.94 4.12 5.45
C THR A 40 -13.98 2.70 4.91
N PHE A 41 -14.77 2.46 3.86
CA PHE A 41 -14.89 1.15 3.23
C PHE A 41 -13.57 0.68 2.62
N SER A 42 -12.89 1.53 1.83
CA SER A 42 -11.58 1.18 1.25
C SER A 42 -10.54 0.92 2.33
N THR A 43 -10.49 1.75 3.39
CA THR A 43 -9.57 1.55 4.54
C THR A 43 -9.77 0.18 5.19
N LEU A 44 -11.02 -0.21 5.44
CA LEU A 44 -11.34 -1.52 6.04
C LEU A 44 -10.97 -2.68 5.12
N VAL A 45 -11.27 -2.56 3.83
CA VAL A 45 -10.94 -3.60 2.85
C VAL A 45 -9.41 -3.76 2.73
N SER A 46 -8.66 -2.66 2.62
CA SER A 46 -7.19 -2.69 2.61
C SER A 46 -6.63 -3.34 3.86
N GLN A 47 -7.11 -2.94 5.05
CA GLN A 47 -6.68 -3.50 6.33
C GLN A 47 -6.92 -5.01 6.42
N PHE A 48 -8.09 -5.50 6.00
CA PHE A 48 -8.45 -6.91 6.15
C PHE A 48 -7.86 -7.80 5.06
N THR A 49 -7.44 -7.21 3.94
CA THR A 49 -6.92 -7.96 2.78
C THR A 49 -5.39 -8.02 2.76
N ALA A 50 -4.67 -7.07 3.38
CA ALA A 50 -3.21 -6.94 3.32
C ALA A 50 -2.45 -8.29 3.43
N THR A 51 -2.65 -9.03 4.53
CA THR A 51 -1.95 -10.31 4.75
C THR A 51 -2.31 -11.40 3.73
N ARG A 52 -3.45 -11.32 3.04
CA ARG A 52 -3.83 -12.29 1.99
C ARG A 52 -3.10 -12.04 0.68
N ILE A 53 -2.54 -10.86 0.51
CA ILE A 53 -1.73 -10.47 -0.65
C ILE A 53 -0.26 -10.24 -0.28
N GLY A 54 0.20 -10.83 0.82
CA GLY A 54 1.60 -10.79 1.25
C GLY A 54 2.00 -9.55 2.05
N ARG A 55 1.06 -8.65 2.36
CA ARG A 55 1.42 -7.34 2.95
C ARG A 55 1.16 -7.26 4.44
N ASP A 56 2.01 -6.51 5.13
CA ASP A 56 1.78 -6.10 6.51
C ASP A 56 1.06 -4.73 6.53
N ALA A 57 -0.18 -4.72 7.02
CA ALA A 57 -0.99 -3.51 7.03
C ALA A 57 -0.38 -2.39 7.89
N VAL A 58 0.35 -2.73 8.95
CA VAL A 58 0.96 -1.74 9.85
C VAL A 58 2.10 -1.02 9.14
N VAL A 59 2.93 -1.75 8.40
CA VAL A 59 3.98 -1.18 7.54
C VAL A 59 3.36 -0.38 6.39
N ASP A 60 2.32 -0.88 5.74
CA ASP A 60 1.64 -0.16 4.65
C ASP A 60 1.13 1.22 5.12
N TRP A 61 0.50 1.29 6.30
CA TRP A 61 0.06 2.57 6.85
C TRP A 61 1.22 3.50 7.22
N MET A 62 2.36 2.95 7.65
CA MET A 62 3.58 3.77 7.83
C MET A 62 4.08 4.34 6.50
N VAL A 63 4.11 3.54 5.43
CA VAL A 63 4.51 3.99 4.10
C VAL A 63 3.57 5.07 3.57
N VAL A 64 2.26 4.95 3.81
CA VAL A 64 1.29 6.01 3.50
C VAL A 64 1.54 7.26 4.36
N ALA A 65 1.85 7.11 5.66
CA ALA A 65 2.17 8.23 6.54
C ALA A 65 3.45 8.98 6.13
N ALA A 66 4.39 8.30 5.46
CA ALA A 66 5.59 8.92 4.91
C ALA A 66 5.27 9.93 3.79
N ILE A 67 4.08 9.89 3.18
CA ILE A 67 3.68 10.90 2.19
C ILE A 67 3.61 12.30 2.83
N PRO A 68 2.81 12.55 3.88
CA PRO A 68 2.77 13.85 4.55
C PRO A 68 3.92 14.07 5.56
N MET A 69 4.48 13.02 6.16
CA MET A 69 5.47 13.13 7.24
C MET A 69 6.93 12.92 6.78
N ARG A 70 7.14 12.44 5.55
CA ARG A 70 8.45 12.08 5.00
C ARG A 70 9.17 11.07 5.91
N ASP A 71 10.50 11.18 5.97
CA ASP A 71 11.41 10.41 6.84
C ASP A 71 10.97 10.29 8.30
N ALA A 72 10.20 11.25 8.83
CA ALA A 72 9.73 11.21 10.22
C ALA A 72 8.71 10.09 10.51
N ALA A 73 8.05 9.56 9.47
CA ALA A 73 7.19 8.39 9.60
C ALA A 73 7.99 7.09 9.75
N LEU A 74 9.19 7.01 9.19
CA LEU A 74 9.92 5.76 9.01
C LEU A 74 10.53 5.30 10.33
N GLN A 75 10.00 4.18 10.85
CA GLN A 75 10.32 3.60 12.14
C GLN A 75 10.53 2.09 11.98
N VAL A 76 11.48 1.53 12.73
CA VAL A 76 11.73 0.07 12.75
C VAL A 76 10.47 -0.68 13.22
N GLU A 77 9.79 -0.10 14.20
CA GLU A 77 8.51 -0.57 14.73
C GLU A 77 7.52 0.59 14.62
N PRO A 78 6.54 0.50 13.70
CA PRO A 78 5.60 1.60 13.48
C PRO A 78 4.76 1.88 14.73
N SER A 79 4.81 3.12 15.21
CA SER A 79 4.00 3.57 16.33
C SER A 79 2.57 3.92 15.93
N TRP A 80 1.63 3.80 16.87
CA TRP A 80 0.21 4.16 16.65
C TRP A 80 -0.03 5.56 16.07
N PRO A 81 0.69 6.63 16.46
CA PRO A 81 0.53 7.92 15.83
C PRO A 81 0.87 7.92 14.34
N VAL A 82 1.91 7.20 13.93
CA VAL A 82 2.30 7.07 12.51
C VAL A 82 1.24 6.29 11.74
N ILE A 83 0.81 5.14 12.28
CA ILE A 83 -0.26 4.32 11.69
C ILE A 83 -1.53 5.15 11.50
N LEU A 84 -1.94 5.89 12.54
CA LEU A 84 -3.12 6.75 12.50
C LEU A 84 -2.98 7.86 11.46
N THR A 85 -1.81 8.51 11.35
CA THR A 85 -1.57 9.51 10.30
C THR A 85 -1.71 8.89 8.91
N GLY A 86 -1.18 7.68 8.68
CA GLY A 86 -1.33 6.97 7.41
C GLY A 86 -2.79 6.72 7.05
N ILE A 87 -3.56 6.17 8.00
CA ILE A 87 -4.99 5.93 7.83
C ILE A 87 -5.75 7.24 7.52
N LEU A 88 -5.50 8.29 8.32
CA LEU A 88 -6.18 9.58 8.15
C LEU A 88 -5.82 10.25 6.83
N PHE A 89 -4.56 10.14 6.39
CA PHE A 89 -4.10 10.70 5.13
C PHE A 89 -4.74 9.97 3.94
N HIS A 90 -4.75 8.64 3.96
CA HIS A 90 -5.49 7.84 2.98
C HIS A 90 -6.99 8.21 2.95
N GLN A 91 -7.63 8.30 4.13
CA GLN A 91 -9.04 8.65 4.21
C GLN A 91 -9.32 10.05 3.65
N TRP A 92 -8.44 11.00 3.91
CA TRP A 92 -8.52 12.35 3.36
C TRP A 92 -8.38 12.37 1.84
N ALA A 93 -7.45 11.58 1.28
CA ALA A 93 -7.24 11.48 -0.16
C ALA A 93 -8.49 10.92 -0.87
N ASP A 94 -9.00 9.79 -0.40
CA ASP A 94 -10.22 9.14 -0.93
C ASP A 94 -11.46 10.04 -0.81
N PHE A 95 -11.62 10.69 0.36
CA PHE A 95 -12.69 11.65 0.60
C PHE A 95 -12.61 12.81 -0.40
N SER A 96 -11.41 13.32 -0.66
CA SER A 96 -11.18 14.43 -1.60
C SER A 96 -11.55 14.05 -3.03
N TRP A 97 -11.26 12.82 -3.47
CA TRP A 97 -11.67 12.37 -4.81
C TRP A 97 -13.18 12.28 -4.97
N ALA A 98 -13.92 11.84 -3.94
CA ALA A 98 -15.38 11.84 -3.99
C ALA A 98 -15.94 13.27 -4.10
N LEU A 99 -15.34 14.23 -3.39
CA LEU A 99 -15.69 15.65 -3.50
C LEU A 99 -15.41 16.22 -4.89
N VAL A 100 -14.27 15.88 -5.51
CA VAL A 100 -13.97 16.30 -6.88
C VAL A 100 -14.99 15.72 -7.86
N PHE A 101 -15.26 14.42 -7.79
CA PHE A 101 -16.14 13.76 -8.74
C PHE A 101 -17.60 14.22 -8.64
N PHE A 102 -18.13 14.36 -7.42
CA PHE A 102 -19.55 14.64 -7.20
C PHE A 102 -19.88 16.07 -6.77
N GLY A 103 -18.89 16.81 -6.26
CA GLY A 103 -19.01 18.22 -5.92
C GLY A 103 -18.54 19.11 -7.08
N LEU A 104 -17.26 19.03 -7.45
CA LEU A 104 -16.68 19.87 -8.51
C LEU A 104 -17.27 19.54 -9.88
N PHE A 105 -17.35 18.25 -10.23
CA PHE A 105 -17.92 17.79 -11.51
C PHE A 105 -19.43 17.51 -11.45
N ALA A 106 -20.13 18.06 -10.44
CA ALA A 106 -21.56 17.87 -10.23
C ALA A 106 -22.42 18.15 -11.47
N ARG A 107 -22.01 19.09 -12.33
CA ARG A 107 -22.74 19.40 -13.58
C ARG A 107 -22.88 18.17 -14.49
N TRP A 108 -21.92 17.26 -14.47
CA TRP A 108 -21.91 16.04 -15.27
C TRP A 108 -22.35 14.82 -14.48
N THR A 109 -22.05 14.77 -13.18
CA THR A 109 -22.26 13.57 -12.36
C THR A 109 -23.61 13.56 -11.64
N ALA A 110 -24.24 14.72 -11.40
CA ALA A 110 -25.46 14.78 -10.62
C ALA A 110 -26.60 13.95 -11.23
N GLY A 111 -26.78 13.97 -12.55
CA GLY A 111 -27.87 13.25 -13.21
C GLY A 111 -27.66 11.74 -13.38
N LEU A 112 -26.48 11.22 -13.06
CA LEU A 112 -26.12 9.84 -13.39
C LEU A 112 -26.88 8.82 -12.52
N ARG A 113 -27.26 7.72 -13.16
CA ARG A 113 -27.87 6.57 -12.47
C ARG A 113 -26.79 5.70 -11.82
N PRO A 114 -27.11 4.92 -10.78
CA PRO A 114 -26.13 4.10 -10.08
C PRO A 114 -25.31 3.18 -11.00
N TRP A 115 -25.96 2.50 -11.96
CA TRP A 115 -25.26 1.64 -12.92
C TRP A 115 -24.32 2.39 -13.86
N THR A 116 -24.68 3.62 -14.26
CA THR A 116 -23.80 4.46 -15.07
C THR A 116 -22.57 4.87 -14.27
N ILE A 117 -22.74 5.20 -12.99
CA ILE A 117 -21.62 5.52 -12.10
C ILE A 117 -20.74 4.27 -11.91
N LEU A 118 -21.33 3.10 -11.70
CA LEU A 118 -20.56 1.85 -11.53
C LEU A 118 -19.71 1.52 -12.76
N LEU A 119 -20.21 1.77 -13.97
CA LEU A 119 -19.45 1.58 -15.21
C LEU A 119 -18.28 2.58 -15.37
N ILE A 120 -18.43 3.80 -14.86
CA ILE A 120 -17.40 4.85 -14.92
C ILE A 120 -16.37 4.69 -13.79
N ALA A 121 -16.75 4.07 -12.67
CA ALA A 121 -15.92 3.94 -11.47
C ALA A 121 -14.52 3.34 -11.74
N PRO A 122 -14.34 2.29 -12.55
CA PRO A 122 -12.99 1.76 -12.85
C PRO A 122 -12.10 2.76 -13.60
N VAL A 123 -12.67 3.51 -14.55
CA VAL A 123 -11.93 4.56 -15.29
C VAL A 123 -11.55 5.70 -14.34
N TRP A 124 -12.45 6.07 -13.44
CA TRP A 124 -12.15 7.07 -12.41
C TRP A 124 -11.09 6.60 -11.41
N ALA A 125 -11.16 5.33 -10.98
CA ALA A 125 -10.17 4.73 -10.09
C ALA A 125 -8.78 4.71 -10.74
N LEU A 126 -8.69 4.33 -12.02
CA LEU A 126 -7.45 4.38 -12.78
C LEU A 126 -6.90 5.81 -12.86
N PHE A 127 -7.74 6.78 -13.20
CA PHE A 127 -7.35 8.18 -13.30
C PHE A 127 -6.84 8.74 -11.97
N THR A 128 -7.57 8.53 -10.88
CA THR A 128 -7.23 9.05 -9.55
C THR A 128 -5.99 8.37 -8.98
N SER A 129 -5.88 7.05 -9.09
CA SER A 129 -4.68 6.31 -8.71
C SER A 129 -3.46 6.75 -9.51
N ALA A 130 -3.58 6.86 -10.84
CA ALA A 130 -2.47 7.36 -11.66
C ALA A 130 -2.09 8.81 -11.30
N SER A 131 -3.07 9.66 -10.97
CA SER A 131 -2.82 11.04 -10.55
C SER A 131 -2.02 11.11 -9.25
N GLU A 132 -2.39 10.32 -8.26
CA GLU A 132 -1.65 10.23 -7.00
C GLU A 132 -0.25 9.68 -7.20
N TRP A 133 -0.18 8.54 -7.88
CA TRP A 133 1.04 7.76 -8.02
C TRP A 133 2.10 8.44 -8.88
N LEU A 134 1.69 9.10 -9.97
CA LEU A 134 2.62 9.65 -10.97
C LEU A 134 2.89 11.14 -10.77
N PHE A 135 2.03 11.83 -10.01
CA PHE A 135 2.11 13.29 -9.90
C PHE A 135 2.05 13.78 -8.45
N LEU A 136 0.99 13.48 -7.70
CA LEU A 136 0.80 14.13 -6.39
C LEU A 136 1.82 13.66 -5.35
N VAL A 137 1.99 12.35 -5.19
CA VAL A 137 2.90 11.78 -4.21
C VAL A 137 4.38 12.07 -4.54
N PRO A 138 4.85 11.89 -5.79
CA PRO A 138 6.27 12.06 -6.10
C PRO A 138 6.69 13.50 -6.40
N LEU A 139 5.75 14.42 -6.73
CA LEU A 139 6.10 15.75 -7.22
C LEU A 139 5.52 16.90 -6.39
N LEU A 140 4.22 16.91 -6.08
CA LEU A 140 3.61 18.08 -5.45
C LEU A 140 2.42 17.69 -4.57
N PRO A 141 2.40 18.09 -3.28
CA PRO A 141 3.41 18.82 -2.50
C PRO A 141 4.39 17.91 -1.72
N PHE A 142 4.34 16.59 -1.91
CA PHE A 142 4.99 15.64 -1.01
C PHE A 142 6.45 15.36 -1.36
N TRP A 143 6.78 15.24 -2.66
CA TRP A 143 8.13 14.97 -3.18
C TRP A 143 8.73 13.70 -2.56
N GLN A 144 7.97 12.62 -2.49
CA GLN A 144 8.37 11.37 -1.84
C GLN A 144 8.44 10.22 -2.86
N PRO A 145 9.64 9.82 -3.32
CA PRO A 145 9.80 8.68 -4.23
C PRO A 145 9.58 7.33 -3.53
N ILE A 146 9.58 7.30 -2.20
CA ILE A 146 9.43 6.09 -1.39
C ILE A 146 8.13 5.36 -1.73
N PHE A 147 6.98 6.04 -1.72
CA PHE A 147 5.69 5.40 -1.96
C PHE A 147 5.62 4.60 -3.28
N PRO A 148 5.97 5.16 -4.46
CA PRO A 148 5.97 4.38 -5.70
C PRO A 148 7.04 3.29 -5.76
N LEU A 149 8.15 3.41 -5.01
CA LEU A 149 9.22 2.42 -4.97
C LEU A 149 8.95 1.26 -3.99
N GLU A 150 8.17 1.50 -2.94
CA GLU A 150 7.83 0.51 -1.91
C GLU A 150 6.55 -0.27 -2.22
N GLN A 151 5.73 0.20 -3.15
CA GLN A 151 4.43 -0.41 -3.40
C GLN A 151 4.28 -0.67 -4.89
N PRO A 152 3.78 -1.82 -5.32
CA PRO A 152 3.41 -1.98 -6.72
C PRO A 152 2.21 -1.10 -7.10
N TYR A 153 2.21 -0.48 -8.29
CA TYR A 153 1.12 0.43 -8.73
C TYR A 153 -0.28 -0.18 -8.64
N TRP A 154 -0.40 -1.49 -8.89
CA TRP A 154 -1.69 -2.17 -8.86
C TRP A 154 -2.35 -2.12 -7.48
N ILE A 155 -1.58 -1.96 -6.39
CA ILE A 155 -2.11 -1.74 -5.04
C ILE A 155 -2.90 -0.44 -4.99
N GLY A 156 -2.29 0.66 -5.42
CA GLY A 156 -2.95 1.97 -5.48
C GLY A 156 -4.22 1.91 -6.34
N PHE A 157 -4.15 1.26 -7.51
CA PHE A 157 -5.33 1.09 -8.36
C PHE A 157 -6.45 0.32 -7.65
N LEU A 158 -6.13 -0.78 -6.95
CA LEU A 158 -7.11 -1.59 -6.23
C LEU A 158 -7.77 -0.82 -5.07
N VAL A 159 -7.01 0.00 -4.35
CA VAL A 159 -7.52 0.87 -3.28
C VAL A 159 -8.54 1.86 -3.85
N HIS A 160 -8.18 2.57 -4.91
CA HIS A 160 -9.08 3.52 -5.57
C HIS A 160 -10.31 2.84 -6.17
N LEU A 161 -10.16 1.65 -6.76
CA LEU A 161 -11.26 0.87 -7.31
C LEU A 161 -12.24 0.46 -6.21
N THR A 162 -11.72 0.06 -5.06
CA THR A 162 -12.51 -0.28 -3.87
C THR A 162 -13.28 0.92 -3.34
N SER A 163 -12.65 2.10 -3.27
CA SER A 163 -13.33 3.33 -2.87
C SER A 163 -14.43 3.72 -3.88
N ALA A 164 -14.08 3.71 -5.17
CA ALA A 164 -14.99 4.06 -6.26
C ALA A 164 -16.16 3.07 -6.39
N SER A 165 -16.05 1.83 -5.89
CA SER A 165 -17.15 0.88 -5.89
C SER A 165 -18.34 1.33 -5.04
N LEU A 166 -18.16 2.26 -4.09
CA LEU A 166 -19.28 2.85 -3.33
C LEU A 166 -19.91 4.07 -4.00
N TYR A 167 -19.32 4.62 -5.06
CA TYR A 167 -19.83 5.79 -5.76
C TYR A 167 -21.27 5.65 -6.30
N PRO A 168 -21.74 4.46 -6.72
CA PRO A 168 -23.14 4.25 -7.10
C PRO A 168 -24.17 4.57 -6.00
N LEU A 169 -23.76 4.76 -4.74
CA LEU A 169 -24.63 5.23 -3.66
C LEU A 169 -24.95 6.73 -3.74
N PHE A 170 -24.20 7.51 -4.53
CA PHE A 170 -24.37 8.95 -4.64
C PHE A 170 -25.81 9.40 -4.93
N PRO A 171 -26.55 8.84 -5.91
CA PRO A 171 -27.90 9.31 -6.23
C PRO A 171 -28.87 9.14 -5.05
N TYR A 172 -28.74 8.06 -4.29
CA TYR A 172 -29.52 7.80 -3.08
C TYR A 172 -29.17 8.78 -1.95
N LEU A 173 -27.87 9.01 -1.70
CA LEU A 173 -27.42 9.97 -0.69
C LEU A 173 -27.89 11.39 -1.04
N ARG A 174 -27.80 11.78 -2.31
CA ARG A 174 -28.27 13.07 -2.81
C ARG A 174 -29.77 13.25 -2.63
N ASP A 175 -30.58 12.24 -2.96
CA ASP A 175 -32.03 12.29 -2.76
C ASP A 175 -32.39 12.39 -1.27
N THR A 176 -31.65 11.66 -0.43
CA THR A 176 -31.82 11.68 1.03
C THR A 176 -31.51 13.06 1.61
N VAL A 177 -30.39 13.67 1.20
CA VAL A 177 -29.99 15.04 1.58
C VAL A 177 -31.00 16.08 1.07
N ALA A 178 -31.58 15.86 -0.11
CA ALA A 178 -32.61 16.71 -0.68
C ALA A 178 -34.01 16.52 -0.05
N GLY A 179 -34.17 15.57 0.88
CA GLY A 179 -35.48 15.26 1.48
C GLY A 179 -36.45 14.52 0.54
N ARG A 180 -35.99 14.00 -0.60
CA ARG A 180 -36.81 13.26 -1.55
C ARG A 180 -37.04 11.83 -1.06
N ARG A 181 -38.24 11.57 -0.52
CA ARG A 181 -38.66 10.25 -0.04
C ARG A 181 -39.96 9.79 -0.70
N PRO A 182 -40.04 8.55 -1.22
CA PRO A 182 -38.94 7.59 -1.37
C PRO A 182 -37.95 8.01 -2.47
N SER A 183 -36.66 7.67 -2.32
CA SER A 183 -35.70 7.80 -3.43
C SER A 183 -35.94 6.71 -4.46
N ALA A 184 -35.91 7.06 -5.75
CA ALA A 184 -36.00 6.10 -6.85
C ALA A 184 -34.85 5.07 -6.85
N HIS A 185 -33.76 5.37 -6.15
CA HIS A 185 -32.56 4.52 -6.06
C HIS A 185 -32.46 3.74 -4.75
N GLY A 186 -33.48 3.81 -3.88
CA GLY A 186 -33.44 3.19 -2.54
C GLY A 186 -33.20 1.67 -2.57
N ARG A 187 -33.84 0.94 -3.49
CA ARG A 187 -33.63 -0.52 -3.60
C ARG A 187 -32.19 -0.86 -4.02
N PHE A 188 -31.66 -0.14 -5.00
CA PHE A 188 -30.27 -0.33 -5.43
C PHE A 188 -29.31 -0.07 -4.27
N ALA A 189 -29.46 1.06 -3.59
CA ALA A 189 -28.59 1.44 -2.47
C ALA A 189 -28.66 0.41 -1.33
N ALA A 190 -29.85 -0.07 -0.98
CA ALA A 190 -30.01 -1.09 0.06
C ALA A 190 -29.28 -2.40 -0.28
N VAL A 191 -29.45 -2.90 -1.52
CA VAL A 191 -28.79 -4.14 -1.96
C VAL A 191 -27.27 -3.95 -2.04
N TRP A 192 -26.81 -2.84 -2.62
CA TRP A 192 -25.39 -2.57 -2.81
C TRP A 192 -24.66 -2.35 -1.50
N SER A 193 -25.20 -1.51 -0.61
CA SER A 193 -24.65 -1.31 0.74
C SER A 193 -24.70 -2.60 1.56
N GLY A 194 -25.77 -3.40 1.44
CA GLY A 194 -25.85 -4.71 2.09
C GLY A 194 -24.72 -5.65 1.64
N GLY A 195 -24.45 -5.71 0.33
CA GLY A 195 -23.32 -6.48 -0.22
C GLY A 195 -21.96 -5.96 0.26
N ALA A 196 -21.75 -4.64 0.26
CA ALA A 196 -20.51 -4.02 0.74
C ALA A 196 -20.26 -4.34 2.23
N ILE A 197 -21.28 -4.20 3.07
CA ILE A 197 -21.21 -4.51 4.50
C ILE A 197 -20.90 -5.99 4.70
N LEU A 198 -21.61 -6.89 4.00
CA LEU A 198 -21.36 -8.33 4.07
C LEU A 198 -19.93 -8.67 3.64
N GLY A 199 -19.42 -8.02 2.59
CA GLY A 199 -18.04 -8.18 2.12
C GLY A 199 -17.02 -7.78 3.18
N VAL A 200 -17.18 -6.62 3.81
CA VAL A 200 -16.31 -6.17 4.91
C VAL A 200 -16.37 -7.13 6.10
N PHE A 201 -17.56 -7.60 6.48
CA PHE A 201 -17.69 -8.59 7.55
C PHE A 201 -17.01 -9.91 7.20
N ALA A 202 -17.14 -10.38 5.96
CA ALA A 202 -16.48 -11.59 5.50
C ALA A 202 -14.95 -11.44 5.53
N LEU A 203 -14.42 -10.34 4.99
CA LEU A 203 -12.98 -10.03 5.03
C LEU A 203 -12.46 -9.88 6.46
N GLY A 204 -13.20 -9.17 7.33
CA GLY A 204 -12.83 -9.03 8.74
C GLY A 204 -12.85 -10.36 9.49
N THR A 205 -13.82 -11.24 9.19
CA THR A 205 -13.86 -12.59 9.75
C THR A 205 -12.67 -13.42 9.27
N LEU A 206 -12.34 -13.37 7.98
CA LEU A 206 -11.15 -14.03 7.45
C LEU A 206 -9.89 -13.49 8.13
N ALA A 207 -9.74 -12.17 8.25
CA ALA A 207 -8.61 -11.55 8.93
C ALA A 207 -8.46 -12.02 10.38
N LEU A 208 -9.57 -12.09 11.12
CA LEU A 208 -9.58 -12.61 12.48
C LEU A 208 -9.16 -14.09 12.53
N LEU A 209 -9.66 -14.92 11.62
CA LEU A 209 -9.29 -16.33 11.53
C LEU A 209 -7.81 -16.51 11.16
N GLY A 210 -7.30 -15.74 10.20
CA GLY A 210 -5.89 -15.71 9.81
C GLY A 210 -4.98 -15.38 11.00
N TRP A 211 -5.33 -14.35 11.78
CA TRP A 211 -4.59 -13.99 13.00
C TRP A 211 -4.60 -15.10 14.06
N GLN A 212 -5.63 -15.96 14.07
CA GLN A 212 -5.71 -17.15 14.92
C GLN A 212 -5.01 -18.40 14.31
N GLY A 213 -4.23 -18.24 13.24
CA GLY A 213 -3.55 -19.35 12.56
C GLY A 213 -4.49 -20.22 11.71
N ARG A 214 -5.62 -19.65 11.26
CA ARG A 214 -6.62 -20.30 10.40
C ARG A 214 -6.82 -19.52 9.12
N GLU A 215 -5.72 -19.24 8.43
CA GLU A 215 -5.78 -18.59 7.12
C GLU A 215 -6.53 -19.46 6.10
N ILE A 216 -6.96 -18.85 4.98
CA ILE A 216 -7.44 -19.62 3.83
C ILE A 216 -6.37 -20.69 3.49
N PRO A 217 -6.76 -21.97 3.33
CA PRO A 217 -5.80 -23.05 3.09
C PRO A 217 -4.88 -22.77 1.91
N TRP A 218 -3.66 -23.32 1.96
CA TRP A 218 -2.73 -23.32 0.83
C TRP A 218 -3.36 -23.98 -0.39
N THR A 219 -3.13 -23.38 -1.56
CA THR A 219 -3.65 -23.88 -2.84
C THR A 219 -2.48 -24.16 -3.78
N GLY A 220 -2.10 -25.43 -3.90
CA GLY A 220 -1.04 -25.89 -4.79
C GLY A 220 -1.04 -27.40 -4.96
N HIS A 221 -0.09 -27.92 -5.75
CA HIS A 221 0.08 -29.35 -5.99
C HIS A 221 1.20 -29.94 -5.13
N ASP A 222 2.34 -29.25 -5.05
CA ASP A 222 3.50 -29.65 -4.23
C ASP A 222 3.96 -28.48 -3.32
N PRO A 223 3.80 -28.60 -1.99
CA PRO A 223 4.19 -27.53 -1.07
C PRO A 223 5.71 -27.42 -0.90
N ALA A 224 6.51 -28.35 -1.43
CA ALA A 224 7.95 -28.39 -1.16
C ALA A 224 8.68 -27.10 -1.59
N TYR A 225 8.35 -26.57 -2.76
CA TYR A 225 8.94 -25.31 -3.22
C TYR A 225 8.51 -24.12 -2.36
N ASP A 226 7.21 -24.02 -2.08
CA ASP A 226 6.65 -22.93 -1.27
C ASP A 226 7.25 -22.94 0.14
N GLN A 227 7.39 -24.12 0.75
CA GLN A 227 8.05 -24.31 2.03
C GLN A 227 9.54 -23.91 1.98
N ASP A 228 10.27 -24.33 0.94
CA ASP A 228 11.67 -23.98 0.74
C ASP A 228 11.84 -22.46 0.65
N TYR A 229 11.10 -21.81 -0.25
CA TYR A 229 11.17 -20.37 -0.46
C TYR A 229 10.82 -19.59 0.81
N MET A 230 9.70 -19.90 1.47
CA MET A 230 9.28 -19.20 2.68
C MET A 230 10.36 -19.30 3.77
N ARG A 231 10.88 -20.50 4.05
CA ARG A 231 11.89 -20.70 5.10
C ARG A 231 13.21 -20.00 4.77
N ARG A 232 13.64 -20.05 3.51
CA ARG A 232 14.88 -19.42 3.05
C ARG A 232 14.77 -17.89 3.04
N MET A 233 13.67 -17.34 2.53
CA MET A 233 13.44 -15.90 2.52
C MET A 233 13.31 -15.36 3.95
N MET A 234 12.63 -16.06 4.87
CA MET A 234 12.61 -15.67 6.27
C MET A 234 14.01 -15.59 6.90
N ALA A 235 14.87 -16.58 6.61
CA ALA A 235 16.25 -16.61 7.10
C ALA A 235 17.16 -15.56 6.46
N HIS A 236 16.89 -15.19 5.20
CA HIS A 236 17.54 -14.11 4.46
C HIS A 236 17.12 -12.75 5.06
N HIS A 237 15.82 -12.50 5.20
CA HIS A 237 15.29 -11.33 5.89
C HIS A 237 15.80 -11.19 7.32
N ALA A 238 15.97 -12.28 8.07
CA ALA A 238 16.53 -12.19 9.42
C ALA A 238 17.94 -11.55 9.45
N GLN A 239 18.79 -11.80 8.44
CA GLN A 239 20.08 -11.13 8.30
C GLN A 239 19.90 -9.67 7.84
N GLY A 240 19.02 -9.42 6.87
CA GLY A 240 18.68 -8.08 6.39
C GLY A 240 18.15 -7.16 7.49
N ILE A 241 17.22 -7.63 8.32
CA ILE A 241 16.68 -6.91 9.49
C ILE A 241 17.80 -6.55 10.47
N ALA A 242 18.71 -7.48 10.77
CA ALA A 242 19.82 -7.22 11.69
C ALA A 242 20.78 -6.16 11.12
N LEU A 243 21.07 -6.22 9.83
CA LEU A 243 21.88 -5.23 9.12
C LEU A 243 21.18 -3.87 9.11
N ALA A 244 19.90 -3.83 8.76
CA ALA A 244 19.09 -2.63 8.68
C ALA A 244 18.95 -1.94 10.06
N LYS A 245 18.80 -2.70 11.15
CA LYS A 245 18.84 -2.13 12.51
C LYS A 245 20.19 -1.46 12.82
N LEU A 246 21.30 -2.06 12.41
CA LEU A 246 22.62 -1.44 12.53
C LEU A 246 22.71 -0.14 11.72
N GLY A 247 22.15 -0.11 10.50
CA GLY A 247 22.05 1.10 9.69
C GLY A 247 21.19 2.18 10.34
N ALA A 248 20.04 1.83 10.89
CA ALA A 248 19.14 2.75 11.59
C ALA A 248 19.77 3.37 12.85
N GLU A 249 20.71 2.67 13.49
CA GLU A 249 21.45 3.13 14.66
C GLU A 249 22.67 3.98 14.30
N ARG A 250 23.42 3.61 13.26
CA ARG A 250 24.78 4.13 13.02
C ARG A 250 24.97 4.95 11.76
N ALA A 251 24.06 4.86 10.78
CA ALA A 251 24.23 5.59 9.53
C ALA A 251 24.32 7.09 9.80
N GLN A 252 25.30 7.78 9.22
CA GLN A 252 25.49 9.22 9.40
C GLN A 252 24.48 9.99 8.55
N ASP A 253 24.29 9.56 7.31
CA ASP A 253 23.28 10.08 6.40
C ASP A 253 21.86 9.84 6.96
N SER A 254 21.06 10.90 7.08
CA SER A 254 19.72 10.85 7.65
C SER A 254 18.71 10.14 6.75
N HIS A 255 18.89 10.23 5.44
CA HIS A 255 18.05 9.53 4.47
C HIS A 255 18.34 8.03 4.55
N LEU A 256 19.61 7.63 4.53
CA LEU A 256 20.03 6.23 4.69
C LEU A 256 19.57 5.65 6.02
N ARG A 257 19.64 6.42 7.11
CA ARG A 257 19.12 6.00 8.41
C ARG A 257 17.62 5.76 8.39
N SER A 258 16.86 6.59 7.69
CA SER A 258 15.41 6.47 7.58
C SER A 258 15.01 5.30 6.68
N LEU A 259 15.73 5.11 5.58
CA LEU A 259 15.61 3.94 4.70
C LEU A 259 15.93 2.63 5.44
N ALA A 260 16.97 2.61 6.28
CA ALA A 260 17.29 1.45 7.09
C ALA A 260 16.18 1.09 8.09
N ARG A 261 15.43 2.08 8.60
CA ARG A 261 14.24 1.82 9.43
C ARG A 261 13.10 1.20 8.62
N LEU A 262 12.87 1.71 7.41
CA LEU A 262 11.88 1.18 6.47
C LEU A 262 12.19 -0.28 6.11
N ILE A 263 13.43 -0.57 5.68
CA ILE A 263 13.89 -1.94 5.36
C ILE A 263 13.66 -2.88 6.56
N ALA A 264 14.03 -2.46 7.77
CA ALA A 264 13.86 -3.27 8.96
C ALA A 264 12.37 -3.56 9.25
N ALA A 265 11.49 -2.57 9.09
CA ALA A 265 10.06 -2.72 9.32
C ALA A 265 9.41 -3.60 8.25
N ALA A 266 9.70 -3.35 6.96
CA ALA A 266 9.19 -4.11 5.83
C ALA A 266 9.53 -5.59 5.97
N GLN A 267 10.81 -5.93 6.07
CA GLN A 267 11.24 -7.33 6.19
C GLN A 267 10.73 -8.03 7.46
N THR A 268 10.52 -7.26 8.55
CA THR A 268 9.88 -7.80 9.77
C THR A 268 8.40 -8.13 9.53
N GLY A 269 7.68 -7.24 8.84
CA GLY A 269 6.29 -7.46 8.43
C GLY A 269 6.15 -8.65 7.49
N GLU A 270 7.03 -8.73 6.48
CA GLU A 270 7.08 -9.85 5.53
C GLU A 270 7.32 -11.20 6.23
N ASN A 271 8.28 -11.25 7.17
CA ASN A 271 8.50 -12.42 8.01
C ASN A 271 7.28 -12.80 8.85
N THR A 272 6.55 -11.80 9.38
CA THR A 272 5.33 -12.04 10.15
C THR A 272 4.24 -12.66 9.27
N VAL A 273 4.09 -12.20 8.03
CA VAL A 273 3.16 -12.78 7.06
C VAL A 273 3.56 -14.22 6.71
N PHE A 274 4.84 -14.47 6.42
CA PHE A 274 5.34 -15.82 6.17
C PHE A 274 5.08 -16.77 7.34
N ASP A 275 5.34 -16.34 8.58
CA ASP A 275 5.09 -17.14 9.78
C ASP A 275 3.60 -17.45 9.96
N GLN A 276 2.72 -16.47 9.73
CA GLN A 276 1.26 -16.67 9.80
C GLN A 276 0.78 -17.68 8.76
N TRP A 277 1.22 -17.52 7.51
CA TRP A 277 0.90 -18.45 6.43
C TRP A 277 1.44 -19.84 6.72
N TRP A 278 2.69 -19.96 7.14
CA TRP A 278 3.31 -21.24 7.45
C TRP A 278 2.52 -22.02 8.50
N ARG A 279 2.22 -21.38 9.65
CA ARG A 279 1.44 -22.00 10.74
C ARG A 279 0.06 -22.45 10.25
N SER A 280 -0.58 -21.64 9.41
CA SER A 280 -1.92 -21.93 8.89
C SER A 280 -1.93 -23.04 7.82
N TRP A 281 -0.88 -23.12 7.00
CA TRP A 281 -0.84 -23.99 5.83
C TRP A 281 -0.19 -25.34 6.11
N PHE A 282 0.81 -25.38 7.00
CA PHE A 282 1.65 -26.55 7.21
C PHE A 282 1.60 -27.08 8.66
N GLY A 283 0.94 -26.37 9.57
CA GLY A 283 0.62 -26.85 10.93
C GLY A 283 1.78 -26.90 11.93
N ASP A 284 3.03 -26.89 11.46
CA ASP A 284 4.23 -26.89 12.31
C ASP A 284 4.82 -25.49 12.49
N ALA A 285 5.75 -25.34 13.44
CA ALA A 285 6.62 -24.17 13.45
C ALA A 285 7.45 -24.13 12.16
N SER A 286 7.76 -22.93 11.66
CA SER A 286 8.68 -22.79 10.53
C SER A 286 9.98 -23.49 10.86
N GLN A 287 10.40 -24.41 9.98
CA GLN A 287 11.65 -25.12 10.20
C GLN A 287 12.80 -24.10 10.16
N ILE A 288 13.82 -24.29 11.00
CA ILE A 288 14.98 -23.41 10.96
C ILE A 288 15.76 -23.69 9.68
N CYS A 289 16.18 -22.63 8.98
CA CYS A 289 17.09 -22.77 7.84
C CYS A 289 18.45 -23.30 8.33
N ALA A 290 18.88 -24.47 7.85
CA ALA A 290 20.16 -25.05 8.23
C ALA A 290 21.32 -24.12 7.83
N LEU A 291 22.40 -24.07 8.61
CA LEU A 291 23.49 -23.11 8.38
C LEU A 291 24.08 -23.21 6.95
N ALA A 292 24.40 -24.43 6.51
CA ALA A 292 24.95 -24.66 5.16
C ALA A 292 23.99 -24.20 4.05
N GLU A 293 22.68 -24.36 4.27
CA GLU A 293 21.67 -23.89 3.34
C GLU A 293 21.59 -22.36 3.34
N ARG A 294 21.64 -21.73 4.51
CA ARG A 294 21.67 -20.27 4.65
C ARG A 294 22.88 -19.69 3.90
N ASP A 295 24.06 -20.25 4.10
CA ASP A 295 25.30 -19.76 3.49
C ASP A 295 25.33 -19.92 1.96
N SER A 296 24.51 -20.84 1.42
CA SER A 296 24.37 -21.07 -0.02
C SER A 296 23.40 -20.10 -0.72
N MET A 297 22.58 -19.36 0.04
CA MET A 297 21.61 -18.43 -0.55
C MET A 297 22.33 -17.23 -1.19
N PRO A 298 21.88 -16.76 -2.37
CA PRO A 298 22.44 -15.56 -2.98
C PRO A 298 22.24 -14.35 -2.05
N GLY A 299 23.18 -13.40 -2.06
CA GLY A 299 23.10 -12.16 -1.26
C GLY A 299 23.49 -12.30 0.22
N MET A 300 23.57 -13.51 0.76
CA MET A 300 23.96 -13.71 2.15
C MET A 300 25.39 -13.26 2.43
N LEU A 301 25.53 -12.53 3.53
CA LEU A 301 26.77 -11.98 4.05
C LEU A 301 27.43 -12.97 5.01
N ASP A 302 28.75 -13.09 4.93
CA ASP A 302 29.52 -13.83 5.91
C ASP A 302 29.70 -13.02 7.22
N PRO A 303 29.97 -13.68 8.36
CA PRO A 303 30.15 -12.99 9.63
C PRO A 303 31.28 -11.94 9.62
N GLY A 304 32.31 -12.13 8.81
CA GLY A 304 33.44 -11.21 8.69
C GLY A 304 33.02 -9.89 8.06
N GLN A 305 32.18 -9.92 7.02
CA GLN A 305 31.63 -8.71 6.40
C GLN A 305 30.77 -7.87 7.37
N ILE A 306 29.96 -8.53 8.20
CA ILE A 306 29.13 -7.86 9.22
C ILE A 306 30.01 -7.26 10.32
N GLU A 307 31.03 -7.99 10.76
CA GLU A 307 31.97 -7.50 11.78
C GLU A 307 32.81 -6.33 11.26
N ALA A 308 33.27 -6.41 10.00
CA ALA A 308 33.96 -5.30 9.35
C ALA A 308 33.08 -4.04 9.29
N LEU A 309 31.80 -4.17 8.93
CA LEU A 309 30.86 -3.05 8.98
C LEU A 309 30.72 -2.48 10.39
N ARG A 310 30.67 -3.33 11.43
CA ARG A 310 30.61 -2.87 12.83
C ARG A 310 31.86 -2.10 13.26
N GLY A 311 33.01 -2.36 12.64
CA GLY A 311 34.24 -1.62 12.88
C GLY A 311 34.33 -0.26 12.19
N LEU A 312 33.38 0.08 11.30
CA LEU A 312 33.37 1.33 10.55
C LEU A 312 32.42 2.36 11.17
N ASP A 313 32.70 3.63 10.95
CA ASP A 313 31.86 4.76 11.34
C ASP A 313 31.78 5.82 10.24
N GLY A 314 30.81 6.73 10.37
CA GLY A 314 30.66 7.89 9.50
C GLY A 314 30.47 7.52 8.02
N PRO A 315 31.06 8.26 7.07
CA PRO A 315 30.83 8.01 5.64
C PRO A 315 31.35 6.63 5.17
N ALA A 316 32.35 6.07 5.85
CA ALA A 316 32.86 4.73 5.54
C ALA A 316 31.85 3.65 5.94
N PHE A 317 31.16 3.82 7.07
CA PHE A 317 30.04 2.96 7.45
C PHE A 317 28.91 3.04 6.42
N ASP A 318 28.47 4.25 6.06
CA ASP A 318 27.37 4.46 5.12
C ASP A 318 27.64 3.79 3.76
N ALA A 319 28.83 4.03 3.20
CA ALA A 319 29.24 3.43 1.93
C ALA A 319 29.30 1.89 2.00
N ARG A 320 29.81 1.34 3.12
CA ARG A 320 29.88 -0.11 3.32
C ARG A 320 28.50 -0.71 3.53
N PHE A 321 27.62 -0.06 4.27
CA PHE A 321 26.24 -0.48 4.49
C PHE A 321 25.49 -0.54 3.16
N VAL A 322 25.56 0.51 2.33
CA VAL A 322 24.93 0.55 1.00
C VAL A 322 25.44 -0.60 0.13
N ALA A 323 26.76 -0.83 0.09
CA ALA A 323 27.33 -1.92 -0.70
C ALA A 323 26.85 -3.31 -0.23
N LEU A 324 26.82 -3.56 1.08
CA LEU A 324 26.39 -4.84 1.64
C LEU A 324 24.88 -5.06 1.50
N MET A 325 24.06 -4.05 1.79
CA MET A 325 22.61 -4.15 1.67
C MET A 325 22.18 -4.26 0.20
N THR A 326 22.87 -3.60 -0.73
CA THR A 326 22.64 -3.76 -2.17
C THR A 326 22.92 -5.19 -2.63
N PHE A 327 24.05 -5.78 -2.20
CA PHE A 327 24.37 -7.17 -2.49
C PHE A 327 23.34 -8.13 -1.90
N HIS A 328 22.92 -7.90 -0.66
CA HIS A 328 21.90 -8.68 0.02
C HIS A 328 20.55 -8.61 -0.72
N HIS A 329 20.07 -7.40 -1.04
CA HIS A 329 18.82 -7.22 -1.79
C HIS A 329 18.86 -7.87 -3.18
N ALA A 330 19.99 -7.80 -3.89
CA ALA A 330 20.14 -8.48 -5.18
C ALA A 330 19.93 -10.00 -5.06
N GLY A 331 20.31 -10.61 -3.93
CA GLY A 331 20.06 -12.02 -3.64
C GLY A 331 18.58 -12.34 -3.42
N ALA A 332 17.90 -11.54 -2.60
CA ALA A 332 16.47 -11.69 -2.36
C ALA A 332 15.63 -11.45 -3.63
N ILE A 333 16.02 -10.49 -4.49
CA ILE A 333 15.42 -10.25 -5.80
C ILE A 333 15.53 -11.51 -6.68
N ALA A 334 16.70 -12.16 -6.72
CA ALA A 334 16.88 -13.40 -7.47
C ALA A 334 15.99 -14.54 -6.94
N MET A 335 15.91 -14.70 -5.61
CA MET A 335 15.01 -15.68 -4.97
C MET A 335 13.53 -15.39 -5.26
N ALA A 336 13.14 -14.12 -5.25
CA ALA A 336 11.78 -13.69 -5.57
C ALA A 336 11.43 -13.93 -7.05
N ASP A 337 12.37 -13.67 -7.97
CA ASP A 337 12.22 -13.99 -9.40
C ASP A 337 12.05 -15.50 -9.66
N ASP A 338 12.71 -16.36 -8.87
CA ASP A 338 12.49 -17.80 -8.89
C ASP A 338 11.09 -18.16 -8.37
N ALA A 339 10.67 -17.56 -7.26
CA ALA A 339 9.39 -17.86 -6.63
C ALA A 339 8.20 -17.42 -7.46
N MET A 340 8.27 -16.27 -8.13
CA MET A 340 7.24 -15.84 -9.08
C MET A 340 6.99 -16.86 -10.21
N ARG A 341 8.00 -17.68 -10.57
CA ARG A 341 7.91 -18.71 -11.61
C ARG A 341 7.49 -20.07 -11.06
N GLN A 342 7.95 -20.42 -9.87
CA GLN A 342 7.91 -21.79 -9.36
C GLN A 342 6.93 -21.99 -8.21
N ALA A 343 6.62 -20.96 -7.42
CA ALA A 343 5.69 -21.11 -6.31
C ALA A 343 4.34 -21.59 -6.79
N ASP A 344 3.69 -22.48 -6.06
CA ASP A 344 2.39 -23.02 -6.45
C ASP A 344 1.25 -22.10 -5.98
N ASP A 345 1.33 -21.55 -4.78
CA ASP A 345 0.31 -20.65 -4.25
C ASP A 345 0.41 -19.25 -4.86
N LEU A 346 -0.71 -18.74 -5.40
CA LEU A 346 -0.79 -17.41 -6.00
C LEU A 346 -0.41 -16.32 -5.00
N ARG A 347 -0.73 -16.47 -3.71
CA ARG A 347 -0.40 -15.48 -2.68
C ARG A 347 1.10 -15.39 -2.48
N LEU A 348 1.80 -16.52 -2.56
CA LEU A 348 3.25 -16.55 -2.46
C LEU A 348 3.92 -15.91 -3.69
N ARG A 349 3.34 -16.06 -4.88
CA ARG A 349 3.79 -15.35 -6.09
C ARG A 349 3.56 -13.83 -5.98
N ILE A 350 2.41 -13.41 -5.46
CA ILE A 350 2.11 -11.99 -5.22
C ILE A 350 3.10 -11.41 -4.21
N MET A 351 3.35 -12.12 -3.12
CA MET A 351 4.35 -11.75 -2.12
C MET A 351 5.75 -11.60 -2.72
N ALA A 352 6.20 -12.60 -3.50
CA ALA A 352 7.48 -12.53 -4.19
C ALA A 352 7.57 -11.33 -5.16
N GLN A 353 6.49 -11.02 -5.87
CA GLN A 353 6.43 -9.83 -6.73
C GLN A 353 6.53 -8.52 -5.92
N GLY A 354 5.91 -8.48 -4.73
CA GLY A 354 6.03 -7.38 -3.76
C GLY A 354 7.47 -7.21 -3.28
N ILE A 355 8.07 -8.25 -2.70
CA ILE A 355 9.47 -8.29 -2.24
C ILE A 355 10.42 -7.80 -3.35
N ARG A 356 10.25 -8.33 -4.58
CA ARG A 356 11.06 -7.93 -5.72
C ARG A 356 10.93 -6.44 -6.03
N HIS A 357 9.72 -5.90 -6.02
CA HIS A 357 9.46 -4.49 -6.30
C HIS A 357 10.10 -3.60 -5.21
N GLU A 358 9.79 -3.90 -3.95
CA GLU A 358 10.27 -3.20 -2.76
C GLU A 358 11.80 -3.15 -2.75
N GLN A 359 12.48 -4.30 -2.85
CA GLN A 359 13.94 -4.34 -2.73
C GLN A 359 14.68 -3.72 -3.94
N ARG A 360 14.05 -3.66 -5.12
CA ARG A 360 14.59 -2.85 -6.24
C ARG A 360 14.49 -1.37 -5.93
N GLY A 361 13.36 -0.95 -5.36
CA GLY A 361 13.14 0.40 -4.85
C GLY A 361 14.15 0.81 -3.78
N GLU A 362 14.37 -0.05 -2.78
CA GLU A 362 15.33 0.17 -1.69
C GLU A 362 16.77 0.32 -2.21
N ILE A 363 17.19 -0.51 -3.18
CA ILE A 363 18.49 -0.33 -3.88
C ILE A 363 18.57 1.05 -4.54
N ALA A 364 17.52 1.46 -5.24
CA ALA A 364 17.53 2.75 -5.93
C ALA A 364 17.57 3.94 -4.96
N LEU A 365 16.83 3.87 -3.85
CA LEU A 365 16.88 4.88 -2.78
C LEU A 365 18.25 4.95 -2.12
N MET A 366 18.89 3.81 -1.84
CA MET A 366 20.27 3.77 -1.32
C MET A 366 21.28 4.43 -2.27
N HIS A 367 20.99 4.44 -3.57
CA HIS A 367 21.79 5.11 -4.60
C HIS A 367 21.29 6.52 -4.97
N GLY A 368 20.33 7.07 -4.22
CA GLY A 368 19.87 8.46 -4.36
C GLY A 368 18.92 8.72 -5.52
N LEU A 369 18.15 7.71 -5.97
CA LEU A 369 17.13 7.92 -6.99
C LEU A 369 15.93 8.67 -6.42
N GLU A 370 15.53 9.77 -7.07
CA GLU A 370 14.46 10.64 -6.59
C GLU A 370 13.51 11.12 -7.71
N GLY A 371 12.41 11.77 -7.31
CA GLY A 371 11.49 12.50 -8.19
C GLY A 371 10.91 11.67 -9.33
N LEU A 372 10.81 12.25 -10.52
CA LEU A 372 10.27 11.57 -11.71
C LEU A 372 11.06 10.33 -12.13
N ALA A 373 12.38 10.33 -11.92
CA ALA A 373 13.22 9.20 -12.30
C ALA A 373 12.89 7.97 -11.44
N ALA A 374 12.66 8.16 -10.14
CA ALA A 374 12.16 7.12 -9.25
C ALA A 374 10.81 6.54 -9.71
N VAL A 375 9.86 7.41 -10.09
CA VAL A 375 8.55 6.97 -10.59
C VAL A 375 8.68 6.15 -11.88
N GLN A 376 9.52 6.58 -12.82
CA GLN A 376 9.73 5.88 -14.08
C GLN A 376 10.35 4.49 -13.86
N MET A 377 11.32 4.39 -12.97
CA MET A 377 11.94 3.13 -12.59
C MET A 377 10.93 2.20 -11.91
N ALA A 378 10.17 2.70 -10.92
CA ALA A 378 9.11 1.94 -10.27
C ALA A 378 8.09 1.37 -11.26
N LEU A 379 7.65 2.17 -12.24
CA LEU A 379 6.73 1.71 -13.28
C LEU A 379 7.35 0.67 -14.21
N GLY A 380 8.62 0.85 -14.58
CA GLY A 380 9.36 -0.11 -15.38
C GLY A 380 9.44 -1.47 -14.68
N ASP A 381 9.71 -1.45 -13.38
CA ASP A 381 9.91 -2.65 -12.57
C ASP A 381 8.66 -3.54 -12.44
N LEU A 382 7.47 -2.97 -12.59
CA LEU A 382 6.19 -3.68 -12.61
C LEU A 382 5.99 -4.54 -13.86
N VAL A 383 6.52 -4.10 -14.99
CA VAL A 383 6.32 -4.76 -16.30
C VAL A 383 7.51 -5.62 -16.71
N LEU A 384 8.59 -5.61 -15.93
CA LEU A 384 9.73 -6.48 -16.16
C LEU A 384 9.35 -7.95 -15.93
N PRO A 385 9.56 -8.84 -16.91
CA PRO A 385 9.42 -10.27 -16.70
C PRO A 385 10.36 -10.76 -15.60
N ALA A 386 9.94 -11.80 -14.88
CA ALA A 386 10.78 -12.47 -13.89
C ALA A 386 12.16 -12.83 -14.47
N GLY A 387 13.23 -12.48 -13.74
CA GLY A 387 14.62 -12.81 -14.08
C GLY A 387 15.36 -11.82 -14.98
N ARG A 388 14.76 -10.67 -15.36
CA ARG A 388 15.51 -9.54 -15.94
C ARG A 388 15.81 -8.50 -14.87
N ALA A 389 17.00 -8.55 -14.29
CA ALA A 389 17.58 -7.42 -13.57
C ALA A 389 18.13 -6.40 -14.58
N ALA A 390 18.09 -5.10 -14.24
CA ALA A 390 18.91 -4.13 -14.95
C ALA A 390 20.40 -4.52 -14.75
N PRO A 391 21.32 -4.25 -15.69
CA PRO A 391 22.73 -4.64 -15.59
C PRO A 391 23.42 -4.18 -14.30
N GLU A 392 22.94 -3.10 -13.69
CA GLU A 392 23.44 -2.54 -12.42
C GLU A 392 22.95 -3.29 -11.17
N GLN A 393 21.95 -4.16 -11.32
CA GLN A 393 21.29 -4.93 -10.24
C GLN A 393 21.56 -6.44 -10.34
N ALA A 394 22.25 -6.90 -11.37
CA ALA A 394 22.72 -8.29 -11.44
C ALA A 394 23.76 -8.47 -10.35
N ALA A 395 23.47 -9.35 -9.38
CA ALA A 395 24.28 -9.66 -8.19
C ALA A 395 25.73 -9.22 -8.36
N GLY A 396 26.06 -8.03 -7.82
CA GLY A 396 27.43 -7.54 -7.81
C GLY A 396 28.34 -8.60 -7.20
N GLN A 397 29.61 -8.62 -7.60
CA GLN A 397 30.58 -9.51 -6.96
C GLN A 397 30.49 -9.34 -5.45
N ARG A 398 30.45 -10.46 -4.70
CA ARG A 398 30.40 -10.45 -3.23
C ARG A 398 31.45 -9.46 -2.72
N PRO A 399 31.06 -8.45 -1.93
CA PRO A 399 32.01 -7.46 -1.43
C PRO A 399 33.13 -8.16 -0.66
N SER A 400 34.39 -7.76 -0.85
CA SER A 400 35.50 -8.29 -0.03
C SER A 400 35.25 -8.01 1.45
N PRO A 401 35.70 -8.88 2.39
CA PRO A 401 35.50 -8.74 3.83
C PRO A 401 35.80 -7.34 4.37
#